data_AF-W7T6P2-F1
#
_entry.id   AF-W7T6P2-F1
#
_cell.length_a   1.000
_cell.length_b   1.000
_cell.length_c   1.000
_cell.angle_alpha   90.00
_cell.angle_beta   90.00
_cell.angle_gamma   90.00
#
_symmetry.space_group_name_H-M   'P 1'
#
loop_
_entity.id
_entity.type
_entity.pdbx_description
1 polymer ?
#
loop_
_entity_poly.entity_id
_entity_poly.type
_entity_poly.pdbx_seq_one_letter_code
_entity_poly.pdbx_strand_id
1 'polypeptide(L)'
;MRKPEVLLLDEPSSALDQSSQAIVQAALERAAEGRTTLIIAHRLSTIESCDSIIVLKSGAVVERGTHAELLAKEGVYAAFRAQQTFMQPPKDVEPRRAQAVKEPERI
;
A
#
# COMPACT_ATOMS: atom_id res chain seq x y z
N MET A 1 -0.09 27.01 -13.49
CA MET A 1 -0.56 25.80 -12.77
C MET A 1 -1.94 25.44 -13.30
N ARG A 2 -2.11 24.29 -13.96
CA ARG A 2 -3.44 23.83 -14.40
C ARG A 2 -4.14 23.16 -13.22
N LYS A 3 -5.43 23.45 -13.00
CA LYS A 3 -6.28 22.82 -11.98
C LYS A 3 -7.28 21.89 -12.67
N PRO A 4 -6.85 20.72 -13.19
CA PRO A 4 -7.77 19.80 -13.83
C PRO A 4 -8.71 19.20 -12.79
N GLU A 5 -9.96 18.96 -13.18
CA GLU A 5 -10.98 18.31 -12.33
C GLU A 5 -10.74 16.81 -12.16
N VAL A 6 -9.98 16.22 -13.09
CA VAL A 6 -9.60 14.81 -13.10
C VAL A 6 -8.08 14.65 -13.11
N LEU A 7 -7.56 13.85 -12.19
CA LEU A 7 -6.15 13.49 -12.09
C LEU A 7 -5.97 12.01 -12.48
N LEU A 8 -5.03 11.73 -13.39
CA LEU A 8 -4.65 10.37 -13.75
C LEU A 8 -3.20 10.15 -13.30
N LEU A 9 -2.97 9.13 -12.48
CA LEU A 9 -1.67 8.77 -11.94
C LEU A 9 -1.32 7.35 -12.36
N ASP A 10 -0.23 7.18 -13.09
CA ASP A 10 0.31 5.87 -13.45
C ASP A 10 1.61 5.65 -12.68
N GLU A 11 1.61 4.69 -11.76
CA GLU A 11 2.73 4.33 -10.90
C GLU A 11 3.54 5.53 -10.35
N PRO A 12 2.93 6.46 -9.59
CA PRO A 12 3.57 7.73 -9.25
C PRO A 12 4.76 7.62 -8.26
N SER A 13 5.15 6.39 -7.85
CA SER A 13 6.21 6.12 -6.88
C SER A 13 7.23 5.06 -7.29
N SER A 14 7.22 4.62 -8.56
CA SER A 14 8.05 3.50 -9.04
C SER A 14 9.56 3.75 -8.99
N ALA A 15 10.01 5.01 -9.00
CA ALA A 15 11.42 5.39 -9.03
C ALA A 15 12.00 5.83 -7.66
N LEU A 16 11.28 5.62 -6.56
CA LEU A 16 11.62 6.23 -5.25
C LEU A 16 11.98 5.20 -4.18
N ASP A 17 12.98 5.55 -3.37
CA ASP A 17 13.34 4.82 -2.15
C ASP A 17 12.23 4.89 -1.08
N GLN A 18 12.30 4.02 -0.07
CA GLN A 18 11.26 3.85 0.94
C GLN A 18 11.00 5.12 1.78
N SER A 19 12.00 5.98 1.97
CA SER A 19 11.83 7.25 2.70
C SER A 19 11.19 8.32 1.83
N SER A 20 11.58 8.39 0.56
CA SER A 20 11.00 9.30 -0.44
C SER A 20 9.55 8.98 -0.78
N GLN A 21 9.15 7.72 -0.65
CA GLN A 21 7.80 7.27 -0.96
C GLN A 21 6.74 7.91 -0.06
N ALA A 22 6.97 8.03 1.25
CA ALA A 22 5.99 8.62 2.17
C ALA A 22 5.73 10.10 1.84
N ILE A 23 6.78 10.82 1.45
CA ILE A 23 6.71 12.23 1.05
C ILE A 23 5.89 12.38 -0.23
N VAL A 24 6.14 11.52 -1.23
CA VAL A 24 5.40 11.56 -2.49
C VAL A 24 3.96 11.13 -2.31
N GLN A 25 3.68 10.11 -1.51
CA GLN A 25 2.31 9.71 -1.17
C GLN A 25 1.53 10.88 -0.56
N ALA A 26 2.10 11.57 0.43
CA ALA A 26 1.47 12.74 1.04
C ALA A 26 1.27 13.90 0.04
N ALA A 27 2.20 14.08 -0.92
CA ALA A 27 2.05 15.06 -1.97
C ALA A 27 0.94 14.71 -2.97
N LEU A 28 0.80 13.43 -3.32
CA LEU A 28 -0.25 12.92 -4.19
C LEU A 28 -1.63 13.04 -3.53
N GLU A 29 -1.73 12.72 -2.24
CA GLU A 29 -2.97 12.90 -1.46
C GLU A 29 -3.42 14.37 -1.45
N ARG A 30 -2.50 15.30 -1.18
CA ARG A 30 -2.80 16.74 -1.28
C ARG A 30 -3.15 17.18 -2.71
N ALA A 31 -2.57 16.55 -3.72
CA ALA A 31 -2.88 16.87 -5.12
C ALA A 31 -4.24 16.31 -5.57
N ALA A 32 -4.68 15.20 -4.97
CA ALA A 32 -5.95 14.54 -5.20
C ALA A 32 -7.11 15.19 -4.45
N GLU A 33 -6.83 15.93 -3.36
CA GLU A 33 -7.85 16.58 -2.55
C GLU A 33 -8.78 17.49 -3.38
N GLY A 34 -10.08 17.24 -3.27
CA GLY A 34 -11.11 17.97 -4.01
C GLY A 34 -11.15 17.66 -5.52
N ARG A 35 -10.54 16.55 -5.98
CA ARG A 35 -10.49 16.14 -7.39
C ARG A 35 -10.84 14.67 -7.56
N THR A 36 -11.40 14.34 -8.71
CA THR A 36 -11.55 12.94 -9.09
C THR A 36 -10.18 12.40 -9.50
N THR A 37 -9.68 11.39 -8.81
CA THR A 37 -8.34 10.83 -9.08
C THR A 37 -8.45 9.38 -9.46
N LEU A 38 -7.93 9.03 -10.64
CA LEU A 38 -7.76 7.65 -11.10
C LEU A 38 -6.29 7.26 -10.96
N ILE A 39 -6.03 6.19 -10.21
CA ILE A 39 -4.66 5.73 -9.93
C ILE A 39 -4.51 4.30 -10.45
N ILE A 40 -3.47 4.09 -11.25
CA ILE A 40 -2.93 2.77 -11.57
C ILE A 40 -1.77 2.55 -10.59
N ALA A 41 -1.94 1.61 -9.67
CA ALA A 41 -0.99 1.38 -8.59
C ALA A 41 -0.61 -0.10 -8.49
N HIS A 42 0.69 -0.35 -8.32
CA HIS A 42 1.24 -1.67 -8.02
C HIS A 42 1.66 -1.81 -6.56
N ARG A 43 1.46 -0.77 -5.73
CA ARG A 43 1.81 -0.75 -4.31
C ARG A 43 0.58 -0.76 -3.45
N LEU A 44 0.52 -1.70 -2.51
CA LEU A 44 -0.61 -1.87 -1.61
C LEU A 44 -0.96 -0.59 -0.84
N SER A 45 0.03 0.15 -0.32
CA SER A 45 -0.19 1.38 0.46
C SER A 45 -1.00 2.46 -0.25
N THR A 46 -0.88 2.56 -1.58
CA THR A 46 -1.65 3.53 -2.38
C THR A 46 -3.05 2.99 -2.72
N ILE A 47 -3.17 1.67 -2.85
CA ILE A 47 -4.45 1.01 -3.17
C ILE A 47 -5.36 0.98 -1.94
N GLU A 48 -4.81 0.78 -0.74
CA GLU A 48 -5.56 0.72 0.53
C GLU A 48 -6.27 2.03 0.88
N SER A 49 -5.74 3.17 0.46
CA SER A 49 -6.34 4.49 0.71
C SER A 49 -7.37 4.94 -0.33
N CYS A 50 -7.65 4.12 -1.35
CA CYS A 50 -8.59 4.48 -2.41
C CYS A 50 -10.05 4.25 -1.98
N ASP A 51 -10.94 5.19 -2.34
CA ASP A 51 -12.38 5.10 -2.08
C ASP A 51 -13.06 3.93 -2.83
N SER A 52 -12.56 3.60 -4.02
CA SER A 52 -13.03 2.47 -4.84
C SER A 52 -11.84 1.86 -5.57
N ILE A 53 -11.73 0.54 -5.49
CA ILE A 53 -10.70 -0.25 -6.16
C ILE A 53 -11.36 -1.05 -7.28
N ILE A 54 -10.70 -1.11 -8.44
CA ILE A 54 -11.12 -1.90 -9.59
C ILE A 54 -9.99 -2.86 -9.92
N VAL A 55 -10.27 -4.16 -9.92
CA VAL A 55 -9.31 -5.20 -10.29
C VAL A 55 -9.56 -5.61 -11.74
N LEU A 56 -8.53 -5.45 -12.57
CA LEU A 56 -8.53 -5.89 -13.95
C LEU A 56 -7.78 -7.22 -14.09
N LYS A 57 -8.37 -8.18 -14.79
CA LYS A 57 -7.72 -9.44 -15.16
C LYS A 57 -8.11 -9.81 -16.58
N SER A 58 -7.10 -10.08 -17.41
CA SER A 58 -7.30 -10.45 -18.82
C SER A 58 -8.19 -9.48 -19.62
N GLY A 59 -8.04 -8.17 -19.35
CA GLY A 59 -8.81 -7.12 -20.03
C GLY A 59 -10.24 -6.91 -19.52
N ALA A 60 -10.68 -7.64 -18.49
CA ALA A 60 -12.00 -7.50 -17.89
C ALA A 60 -11.93 -7.03 -16.43
N VAL A 61 -12.93 -6.26 -15.99
CA VAL A 61 -13.14 -5.96 -14.57
C VAL A 61 -13.65 -7.22 -13.89
N VAL A 62 -12.86 -7.79 -13.00
CA VAL A 62 -13.23 -9.00 -12.24
C VAL A 62 -13.74 -8.69 -10.85
N GLU A 63 -13.29 -7.58 -10.25
CA GLU A 63 -13.73 -7.15 -8.93
C GLU A 63 -13.79 -5.62 -8.85
N ARG A 64 -14.73 -5.12 -8.05
CA ARG A 64 -14.87 -3.71 -7.67
C ARG A 64 -15.41 -3.59 -6.25
N GLY A 65 -14.92 -2.61 -5.51
CA GLY A 65 -15.39 -2.29 -4.16
C GLY A 65 -14.36 -1.51 -3.36
N THR A 66 -14.64 -1.31 -2.09
CA THR A 66 -13.68 -0.77 -1.12
C THR A 66 -12.63 -1.81 -0.75
N HIS A 67 -11.52 -1.38 -0.15
CA HIS A 67 -10.50 -2.29 0.38
C HIS A 67 -11.08 -3.40 1.28
N ALA A 68 -11.95 -3.03 2.21
CA ALA A 68 -12.56 -3.96 3.16
C ALA A 68 -13.50 -4.97 2.45
N GLU A 69 -14.33 -4.49 1.52
CA GLU A 69 -15.25 -5.35 0.76
C GLU A 69 -14.49 -6.37 -0.09
N LEU A 70 -13.41 -5.94 -0.75
CA LEU A 70 -12.62 -6.83 -1.60
C LEU A 70 -11.79 -7.82 -0.79
N LEU A 71 -11.35 -7.45 0.41
CA LEU A 71 -10.71 -8.40 1.32
C LEU A 71 -11.68 -9.48 1.80
N ALA A 72 -12.90 -9.11 2.15
CA ALA A 72 -13.91 -10.06 2.62
C ALA A 72 -14.35 -11.07 1.54
N LYS A 73 -14.16 -10.75 0.25
CA LYS A 73 -14.45 -11.65 -0.87
C LYS A 73 -13.39 -12.74 -1.06
N GLU A 74 -12.23 -12.63 -0.41
CA GLU A 74 -11.10 -13.57 -0.54
C GLU A 74 -10.71 -13.84 -2.02
N GLY A 75 -10.90 -12.84 -2.88
CA GLY A 75 -10.69 -12.93 -4.33
C GLY A 75 -9.27 -12.64 -4.81
N VAL A 76 -9.15 -12.22 -6.07
CA VAL A 76 -7.88 -11.81 -6.72
C VAL A 76 -7.24 -10.66 -5.94
N TYR A 77 -8.04 -9.72 -5.45
CA TYR A 77 -7.54 -8.62 -4.62
C TYR A 77 -6.86 -9.10 -3.34
N ALA A 78 -7.52 -10.00 -2.60
CA ALA A 78 -7.00 -10.54 -1.34
C ALA A 78 -5.71 -11.34 -1.57
N ALA A 79 -5.65 -12.13 -2.64
CA ALA A 79 -4.44 -12.85 -3.04
C ALA A 79 -3.27 -11.90 -3.38
N PHE A 80 -3.53 -10.83 -4.15
CA PHE A 80 -2.53 -9.80 -4.44
C PHE A 80 -2.01 -9.13 -3.16
N ARG A 81 -2.91 -8.77 -2.24
CA ARG A 81 -2.54 -8.18 -0.95
C ARG A 81 -1.61 -9.10 -0.17
N ALA A 82 -1.96 -10.39 -0.05
CA ALA A 82 -1.14 -11.36 0.66
C ALA A 82 0.29 -11.39 0.12
N GLN A 83 0.44 -11.47 -1.22
CA GLN A 83 1.75 -11.46 -1.87
C GLN A 83 2.58 -10.20 -1.56
N GLN A 84 1.94 -9.03 -1.55
CA GLN A 84 2.61 -7.75 -1.26
C GLN A 84 3.00 -7.61 0.21
N THR A 85 2.19 -8.13 1.14
CA THR A 85 2.51 -8.15 2.57
C THR A 85 3.70 -9.05 2.88
N PHE A 86 3.85 -10.19 2.22
CA PHE A 86 5.03 -11.04 2.39
C PHE A 86 6.32 -10.43 1.81
N MET A 87 6.20 -9.50 0.86
CA MET A 87 7.34 -8.82 0.24
C MET A 87 7.78 -7.57 1.03
N GLN A 88 6.96 -7.06 1.95
CA GLN A 88 7.33 -5.94 2.83
C GLN A 88 7.67 -6.49 4.22
N PRO A 89 8.91 -6.34 4.72
CA PRO A 89 9.19 -6.70 6.11
C PRO A 89 8.28 -5.88 7.03
N PRO A 90 7.72 -6.48 8.09
CA PRO A 90 6.84 -5.78 9.02
C PRO A 90 7.56 -4.54 9.58
N LYS A 91 6.89 -3.38 9.49
CA LYS A 91 7.49 -2.08 9.79
C LYS A 91 7.84 -1.85 11.27
N ASP A 92 7.42 -2.73 12.19
CA ASP A 92 7.52 -2.49 13.64
C ASP A 92 8.03 -3.68 14.47
N VAL A 93 8.93 -4.53 13.95
CA VAL A 93 9.65 -5.44 14.85
C VAL A 93 10.90 -4.73 15.36
N GLU A 94 10.74 -3.91 16.41
CA GLU A 94 11.88 -3.58 17.26
C GLU A 94 12.54 -4.90 17.69
N PRO A 95 13.86 -5.07 17.51
CA PRO A 95 14.53 -6.29 17.95
C PRO A 95 14.32 -6.38 19.46
N ARG A 96 13.58 -7.41 19.92
CA ARG A 96 13.55 -7.76 21.34
C ARG A 96 15.00 -7.86 21.77
N ARG A 97 15.45 -6.91 22.59
CA ARG A 97 16.75 -6.94 23.25
C ARG A 97 16.94 -8.34 23.79
N ALA A 98 17.96 -9.03 23.29
CA ALA A 98 18.41 -10.29 23.85
C ALA A 98 18.58 -10.07 25.35
N GLN A 99 17.70 -10.64 26.17
CA GLN A 99 17.93 -10.70 27.60
C GLN A 99 19.14 -11.62 27.77
N ALA A 100 20.28 -11.02 28.09
CA ALA A 100 21.46 -11.73 28.52
C ALA A 100 21.06 -12.64 29.68
N VAL A 101 21.08 -13.94 29.42
CA VAL A 101 21.04 -14.97 30.45
C VAL A 101 22.24 -14.70 31.35
N LYS A 102 22.00 -14.22 32.58
CA LYS A 102 23.05 -14.20 33.60
C LYS A 102 23.31 -15.66 33.97
N GLU A 103 24.49 -16.16 33.63
CA GLU A 103 25.01 -17.42 34.19
C GLU A 103 25.00 -17.34 35.72
N PRO A 104 24.51 -18.37 36.43
CA PRO A 104 24.66 -18.43 37.87
C PRO A 104 26.13 -18.74 38.21
N GLU A 105 26.73 -17.90 39.03
CA GLU A 105 28.04 -18.14 39.65
C GLU A 105 28.01 -19.47 40.40
N ARG A 106 28.88 -20.41 40.01
CA ARG A 106 29.15 -21.64 40.77
C ARG A 106 29.86 -21.26 42.07
N ILE A 107 29.26 -21.63 43.19
CA ILE A 107 29.93 -21.83 44.48
C ILE A 107 30.61 -23.20 44.45
#